data_AF-A0A1H8GM38-F1
#
_entry.id   AF-A0A1H8GM38-F1
#
_cell.length_a   1.000
_cell.length_b   1.000
_cell.length_c   1.000
_cell.angle_alpha   90.00
_cell.angle_beta   90.00
_cell.angle_gamma   90.00
#
_symmetry.space_group_name_H-M   'P 1'
#
loop_
_entity.id
_entity.type
_entity.pdbx_description
1 polymer ?
#
loop_
_entity_poly.entity_id
_entity_poly.type
_entity_poly.pdbx_seq_one_letter_code
_entity_poly.pdbx_strand_id
1 'polypeptide(L)'
;MKEEIKLNDCPESLQQSVNSYLNSTPNAELLAAQKYVQTPYKDKTIIDTTYKVFTLNGNYFKVFCLSTCSKEEWNDSYVSVNGMLAGEIDEIVSLSPVWFQN
;
A
#
# COMPACT_ATOMS: atom_id res chain seq x y z
N MET A 1 -5.18 8.28 10.67
CA MET A 1 -6.25 7.30 10.85
C MET A 1 -6.15 6.25 9.76
N LYS A 2 -6.15 4.97 10.12
CA LYS A 2 -6.16 3.84 9.18
C LYS A 2 -7.62 3.42 8.94
N GLU A 3 -7.98 3.19 7.69
CA GLU A 3 -9.29 2.73 7.26
C GLU A 3 -9.12 1.62 6.22
N GLU A 4 -9.92 0.55 6.31
CA GLU A 4 -10.01 -0.46 5.26
C GLU A 4 -11.04 0.00 4.23
N ILE A 5 -10.68 -0.07 2.96
CA ILE A 5 -11.48 0.46 1.84
C ILE A 5 -11.55 -0.57 0.72
N LYS A 6 -12.39 -0.34 -0.29
CA LYS A 6 -12.40 -1.14 -1.52
C LYS A 6 -11.38 -0.57 -2.51
N LEU A 7 -10.93 -1.40 -3.46
CA LEU A 7 -10.03 -0.95 -4.53
C LEU A 7 -10.61 0.25 -5.30
N ASN A 8 -11.94 0.26 -5.54
CA ASN A 8 -12.60 1.34 -6.27
C ASN A 8 -12.61 2.69 -5.52
N ASP A 9 -12.30 2.70 -4.23
CA ASP A 9 -12.17 3.91 -3.42
C ASP A 9 -10.75 4.53 -3.49
N CYS A 10 -9.80 3.84 -4.14
CA CYS A 10 -8.44 4.32 -4.36
C CYS A 10 -8.36 5.31 -5.54
N PRO A 11 -7.29 6.11 -5.67
CA PRO A 11 -7.06 6.92 -6.87
C PRO A 11 -6.92 6.06 -8.14
N GLU A 12 -7.36 6.58 -9.27
CA GLU A 12 -7.47 5.85 -10.53
C GLU A 12 -6.13 5.22 -10.98
N SER A 13 -5.02 5.93 -10.86
CA SER A 13 -3.69 5.43 -11.21
C SER A 13 -3.29 4.18 -10.41
N LEU A 14 -3.68 4.12 -9.13
CA LEU A 14 -3.46 2.96 -8.27
C LEU A 14 -4.39 1.81 -8.67
N GLN A 15 -5.66 2.10 -8.97
CA GLN A 15 -6.61 1.09 -9.45
C GLN A 15 -6.12 0.44 -10.76
N GLN A 16 -5.72 1.27 -11.72
CA GLN A 16 -5.20 0.81 -13.02
C GLN A 16 -3.96 -0.05 -12.83
N SER A 17 -3.02 0.37 -11.97
CA SER A 17 -1.79 -0.40 -11.69
C SER A 17 -2.09 -1.77 -11.07
N VAL A 18 -2.99 -1.83 -10.09
CA VAL A 18 -3.39 -3.08 -9.43
C VAL A 18 -4.15 -3.99 -10.41
N ASN A 19 -5.14 -3.46 -11.13
CA ASN A 19 -5.92 -4.25 -12.09
C ASN A 19 -5.04 -4.77 -13.23
N SER A 20 -4.06 -3.98 -13.69
CA SER A 20 -3.10 -4.43 -14.69
C SER A 20 -2.26 -5.61 -14.18
N TYR A 21 -1.86 -5.58 -12.91
CA TYR A 21 -1.14 -6.68 -12.27
C TYR A 21 -2.01 -7.95 -12.13
N LEU A 22 -3.24 -7.81 -11.60
CA LEU A 22 -4.16 -8.93 -11.41
C LEU A 22 -4.55 -9.60 -12.73
N ASN A 23 -4.75 -8.82 -13.79
CA ASN A 23 -5.11 -9.35 -15.11
C ASN A 23 -3.94 -10.03 -15.83
N SER A 24 -2.70 -9.60 -15.57
CA SER A 24 -1.50 -10.16 -16.22
C SER A 24 -0.84 -11.30 -15.45
N THR A 25 -1.23 -11.51 -14.19
CA THR A 25 -0.60 -12.48 -13.30
C THR A 25 -1.61 -13.56 -12.88
N PRO A 26 -1.53 -14.78 -13.43
CA PRO A 26 -2.42 -15.87 -13.06
C PRO A 26 -2.37 -16.15 -11.55
N ASN A 27 -3.53 -16.40 -10.95
CA ASN A 27 -3.71 -16.69 -9.52
C ASN A 27 -3.26 -15.57 -8.56
N ALA A 28 -3.03 -14.36 -9.05
CA ALA A 28 -2.86 -13.21 -8.18
C ALA A 28 -4.20 -12.80 -7.57
N GLU A 29 -4.20 -12.55 -6.27
CA GLU A 29 -5.39 -12.20 -5.49
C GLU A 29 -5.20 -10.84 -4.83
N LEU A 30 -6.30 -10.07 -4.79
CA LEU A 30 -6.40 -8.87 -3.98
C LEU A 30 -6.68 -9.29 -2.53
N LEU A 31 -5.78 -8.94 -1.60
CA LEU A 31 -5.96 -9.24 -0.18
C LEU A 31 -6.72 -8.14 0.55
N ALA A 32 -6.27 -6.89 0.38
CA ALA A 32 -6.86 -5.74 1.08
C ALA A 32 -6.50 -4.42 0.38
N ALA A 33 -7.32 -3.41 0.58
CA ALA A 33 -6.99 -2.02 0.30
C ALA A 33 -7.18 -1.17 1.56
N GLN A 34 -6.26 -0.26 1.81
CA GLN A 34 -6.20 0.54 3.02
C GLN A 34 -5.91 2.00 2.70
N LYS A 35 -6.53 2.89 3.47
CA LYS A 35 -6.35 4.34 3.41
C LYS A 35 -5.81 4.84 4.74
N TYR A 36 -4.83 5.72 4.67
CA TYR A 36 -4.18 6.34 5.81
C TYR A 36 -4.24 7.85 5.67
N VAL A 37 -5.04 8.52 6.49
CA VAL A 37 -5.12 9.98 6.51
C VAL A 37 -4.34 10.53 7.69
N GLN A 38 -3.47 11.51 7.44
CA GLN A 38 -2.68 12.16 8.48
C GLN A 38 -2.56 13.66 8.22
N THR A 39 -2.26 14.40 9.29
CA THR A 39 -1.96 15.84 9.24
C THR A 39 -0.57 16.04 9.81
N PRO A 40 0.49 16.06 8.97
CA PRO A 40 1.87 16.00 9.46
C PRO A 40 2.31 17.26 10.22
N TYR A 41 1.64 18.40 9.99
CA TYR A 41 1.96 19.67 10.64
C TYR A 41 1.01 20.00 11.80
N LYS A 42 1.50 20.78 12.76
CA LYS A 42 0.76 21.16 13.97
C LYS A 42 -0.50 21.97 13.69
N ASP A 43 -0.48 22.80 12.64
CA ASP A 43 -1.58 23.64 12.20
C ASP A 43 -2.67 22.86 11.46
N LYS A 44 -2.41 21.58 11.12
CA LYS A 44 -3.33 20.65 10.44
C LYS A 44 -3.82 21.16 9.08
N THR A 45 -3.12 22.11 8.47
CA THR A 45 -3.52 22.72 7.19
C THR A 45 -3.25 21.79 6.01
N ILE A 46 -2.24 20.94 6.12
CA ILE A 46 -1.91 19.93 5.13
C ILE A 46 -2.45 18.58 5.55
N ILE A 47 -3.15 17.91 4.64
CA ILE A 47 -3.68 16.56 4.80
C ILE A 47 -2.96 15.67 3.80
N ASP A 48 -2.26 14.66 4.32
CA ASP A 48 -1.68 13.61 3.51
C ASP A 48 -2.55 12.36 3.60
N THR A 49 -2.83 11.76 2.45
CA THR A 49 -3.56 10.51 2.32
C THR A 49 -2.71 9.49 1.59
N THR A 50 -2.35 8.40 2.26
CA THR A 50 -1.67 7.26 1.64
C THR A 50 -2.64 6.12 1.42
N TYR A 51 -2.68 5.61 0.19
CA TYR A 51 -3.42 4.44 -0.22
C TYR A 51 -2.45 3.27 -0.38
N LYS A 52 -2.78 2.12 0.21
CA LYS A 52 -2.02 0.88 0.07
C LYS A 52 -2.93 -0.24 -0.38
N VAL A 53 -2.52 -0.97 -1.40
CA VAL A 53 -3.23 -2.15 -1.91
C VAL A 53 -2.29 -3.35 -1.84
N PHE A 54 -2.76 -4.41 -1.22
CA PHE A 54 -2.01 -5.62 -0.94
C PHE A 54 -2.48 -6.74 -1.85
N THR A 55 -1.56 -7.42 -2.51
CA THR A 55 -1.85 -8.57 -3.34
C THR A 55 -0.96 -9.74 -3.00
N LEU A 56 -1.42 -10.94 -3.31
CA LEU A 56 -0.68 -12.19 -3.11
C LEU A 56 -0.74 -13.01 -4.39
N ASN A 57 0.40 -13.57 -4.80
CA ASN A 57 0.44 -14.59 -5.84
C ASN A 57 1.29 -15.76 -5.34
N GLY A 58 0.63 -16.87 -5.01
CA GLY A 58 1.30 -18.00 -4.34
C GLY A 58 1.91 -17.56 -3.02
N ASN A 59 3.25 -17.54 -2.93
CA ASN A 59 3.99 -17.09 -1.76
C ASN A 59 4.62 -15.70 -1.95
N TYR A 60 4.31 -14.96 -3.01
CA TYR A 60 4.86 -13.62 -3.24
C TYR A 60 3.85 -12.53 -2.89
N PHE A 61 4.17 -11.72 -1.89
CA PHE A 61 3.36 -10.61 -1.41
C PHE A 61 3.79 -9.31 -2.10
N LYS A 62 2.83 -8.50 -2.56
CA LYS A 62 3.08 -7.18 -3.13
C LYS A 62 2.26 -6.10 -2.45
N VAL A 63 2.83 -4.91 -2.37
CA VAL A 63 2.19 -3.68 -1.91
C VAL A 63 2.31 -2.61 -2.98
N PHE A 64 1.17 -2.14 -3.48
CA PHE A 64 1.06 -0.96 -4.33
C PHE A 64 0.70 0.22 -3.43
N CYS A 65 1.46 1.31 -3.50
CA CYS A 65 1.30 2.44 -2.60
C CYS A 65 1.34 3.76 -3.39
N LEU A 66 0.37 4.63 -3.11
CA LEU A 66 0.28 5.97 -3.66
C LEU A 66 -0.07 6.94 -2.53
N SER A 67 0.67 8.04 -2.44
CA SER A 67 0.40 9.12 -1.48
C SER A 67 -0.09 10.36 -2.21
N THR A 68 -1.12 10.98 -1.67
CA THR A 68 -1.63 12.28 -2.10
C THR A 68 -1.61 13.25 -0.93
N CYS A 69 -1.57 14.53 -1.24
CA CYS A 69 -1.46 15.67 -0.37
C CYS A 69 -2.55 16.66 -0.78
N SER A 70 -3.12 17.37 0.19
CA SER A 70 -4.06 18.46 -0.07
C SER A 70 -3.44 19.64 -0.83
N LYS A 71 -2.10 19.67 -0.94
CA LYS A 71 -1.34 20.63 -1.71
C LYS A 71 -0.83 19.95 -2.99
N GLU A 72 -1.54 20.18 -4.09
CA GLU A 72 -1.39 19.39 -5.32
C GLU A 72 0.03 19.41 -5.90
N GLU A 73 0.77 20.52 -5.75
CA GLU A 73 2.17 20.60 -6.22
C GLU A 73 3.14 19.65 -5.48
N TRP A 74 2.71 19.04 -4.38
CA TRP A 74 3.50 18.06 -3.60
C TRP A 74 3.10 16.62 -3.88
N ASN A 75 2.13 16.39 -4.77
CA ASN A 75 1.68 15.05 -5.11
C ASN A 75 2.68 14.35 -6.03
N ASP A 76 3.16 13.19 -5.59
CA ASP A 76 3.84 12.25 -6.48
C ASP A 76 2.80 11.55 -7.36
N SER A 77 3.04 11.52 -8.66
CA SER A 77 2.16 10.86 -9.64
C SER A 77 2.44 9.36 -9.79
N TYR A 78 3.47 8.85 -9.13
CA TYR A 78 3.95 7.49 -9.31
C TYR A 78 3.40 6.52 -8.25
N VAL A 79 2.90 5.36 -8.70
CA VAL A 79 2.54 4.24 -7.83
C VAL A 79 3.80 3.47 -7.48
N SER A 80 4.24 3.57 -6.24
CA SER A 80 5.32 2.75 -5.71
C SER A 80 4.88 1.29 -5.54
N VAL A 81 5.73 0.35 -5.92
CA VAL A 81 5.45 -1.08 -5.80
C VAL A 81 6.61 -1.75 -5.10
N ASN A 82 6.32 -2.44 -4.00
CA ASN A 82 7.27 -3.27 -3.28
C ASN A 82 6.73 -4.69 -3.19
N GLY A 83 7.60 -5.68 -3.08
CA GLY A 83 7.18 -7.06 -2.90
C GLY A 83 8.25 -7.93 -2.29
N MET A 84 7.83 -9.04 -1.71
CA MET A 84 8.67 -9.94 -0.92
C MET A 84 8.05 -11.34 -0.86
N LEU A 85 8.88 -12.38 -0.82
CA LEU A 85 8.41 -13.75 -0.60
C LEU A 85 8.01 -13.94 0.86
N ALA A 86 6.99 -14.77 1.10
CA ALA A 86 6.53 -15.10 2.44
C ALA A 86 7.64 -15.69 3.32
N GLY A 87 8.56 -16.46 2.73
CA GLY A 87 9.74 -16.98 3.44
C GLY A 87 10.72 -15.89 3.88
N GLU A 88 10.90 -14.83 3.06
CA GLU A 88 11.73 -13.68 3.44
C GLU A 88 11.06 -12.85 4.54
N ILE A 89 9.72 -12.73 4.51
CA ILE A 89 8.96 -12.08 5.58
C ILE A 89 9.12 -12.85 6.89
N ASP A 90 8.97 -14.17 6.86
CA ASP A 90 9.15 -15.04 8.02
C ASP A 90 10.58 -14.95 8.58
N GLU A 91 11.59 -14.95 7.70
CA GLU A 91 12.98 -14.76 8.09
C GLU A 91 13.21 -13.40 8.76
N ILE A 92 12.68 -12.30 8.19
CA ILE A 92 12.77 -10.98 8.80
C ILE A 92 12.13 -10.97 10.19
N VAL A 93 10.92 -11.53 10.34
CA VAL A 93 10.25 -11.59 11.64
C VAL A 93 11.10 -12.39 12.64
N SER A 94 11.66 -13.53 12.21
CA SER A 94 12.49 -14.39 13.07
C SER A 94 13.79 -13.71 13.53
N LEU A 95 14.41 -12.89 12.67
CA LEU A 95 15.65 -12.18 12.94
C LEU A 95 15.43 -10.82 13.62
N SER A 96 14.19 -10.35 13.68
CA SER A 96 13.88 -9.03 14.22
C SER A 96 13.98 -9.00 15.74
N PRO A 97 14.26 -7.82 16.35
CA PRO A 97 14.22 -7.67 17.81
C PRO A 97 12.87 -8.07 18.40
N VAL A 98 12.86 -8.53 19.65
CA VAL A 98 11.63 -9.01 20.36
C VAL A 98 10.48 -7.99 20.35
N TRP A 99 10.77 -6.69 20.35
CA TRP A 99 9.74 -5.65 20.29
C TRP A 99 8.98 -5.59 18.95
N PHE A 100 9.56 -6.14 17.87
CA PHE A 100 8.97 -6.18 16.53
C PHE A 100 8.15 -7.46 16.28
N GLN A 101 8.40 -8.51 17.07
CA GLN A 101 7.76 -9.83 16.91
C GLN A 101 6.37 -9.92 17.59
N ASN A 102 5.98 -8.90 18.37
CA ASN A 102 4.70 -8.82 19.08
C ASN A 102 3.81 -7.74 18.46
#